data_AF-A0A4Q5X5W9-F1
#
_entry.id   AF-A0A4Q5X5W9-F1
#
_cell.length_a   1.000
_cell.length_b   1.000
_cell.length_c   1.000
_cell.angle_alpha   90.00
_cell.angle_beta   90.00
_cell.angle_gamma   90.00
#
_symmetry.space_group_name_H-M   'P 1'
#
loop_
_entity.id
_entity.type
_entity.pdbx_description
1 polymer ?
#
loop_
_entity_poly.entity_id
_entity_poly.type
_entity_poly.pdbx_seq_one_letter_code
_entity_poly.pdbx_strand_id
1 'polypeptide(L)'
;MHQHFGYGSFVQYVERLLGYAPRVTHDKVRVAEALQALPQLSRELQEGTVNYSQARELTRVATPQTEKSWLKHARGRTAREVEKLVSGRLPGSLPDGPVEPAQQRHVLRFDVSGETLASFREAATKLQRDAGEHLTDDDLLLLLARQVLGGPADDGRASYQIALDVCEQCQRARQLADGERIDVSPTAAAMASCDAQQLPRAHVGSAQQASTERATQAVPPAVRRAVLRRDRHRCRVPGCTHARFVDIHHVHTRADGGDHSIDNLITLCGAHHRAIHEGTLTLKEGQRSGLDVQHADGTPYGDPPSSRSSWAYGRVFGALRHLGFGEREVRRTLVEARREVPADTPLDHLLRYCLEQLTARACQRAS
;
A
#
# COMPACT_ATOMS: atom_id res chain seq x y z
N MET A 1 28.26 2.02 -14.92
CA MET A 1 28.79 0.65 -15.10
C MET A 1 28.12 -0.07 -16.28
N HIS A 2 26.81 -0.37 -16.25
CA HIS A 2 26.14 -1.12 -17.34
C HIS A 2 26.23 -0.48 -18.74
N GLN A 3 26.06 0.85 -18.85
CA GLN A 3 26.19 1.58 -20.12
C GLN A 3 27.61 1.53 -20.70
N HIS A 4 28.64 1.52 -19.83
CA HIS A 4 30.04 1.46 -20.24
C HIS A 4 30.40 0.12 -20.91
N PHE A 5 29.69 -0.94 -20.52
CA PHE A 5 29.82 -2.28 -21.12
C PHE A 5 28.73 -2.58 -22.16
N GLY A 6 27.97 -1.57 -22.60
CA GLY A 6 26.99 -1.70 -23.69
C GLY A 6 25.70 -2.46 -23.33
N TYR A 7 25.36 -2.61 -22.05
CA TYR A 7 24.10 -3.21 -21.63
C TYR A 7 22.99 -2.16 -21.55
N GLY A 8 21.76 -2.54 -21.91
CA GLY A 8 20.57 -1.69 -21.90
C GLY A 8 19.99 -1.40 -20.52
N SER A 9 20.37 -2.16 -19.49
CA SER A 9 20.02 -1.86 -18.10
C SER A 9 21.01 -2.47 -17.11
N PHE A 10 21.01 -1.98 -15.87
CA PHE A 10 21.82 -2.56 -14.79
C PHE A 10 21.42 -4.01 -14.48
N VAL A 11 20.13 -4.33 -14.56
CA VAL A 11 19.62 -5.69 -14.37
C VAL A 11 20.15 -6.62 -15.47
N GLN A 12 20.10 -6.18 -16.73
CA GLN A 12 20.63 -6.96 -17.86
C GLN A 12 22.15 -7.19 -17.74
N TYR A 13 22.90 -6.18 -17.28
CA TYR A 13 24.32 -6.29 -17.00
C TYR A 13 24.60 -7.39 -15.96
N VAL A 14 23.88 -7.38 -14.83
CA VAL A 14 24.05 -8.38 -13.77
C VAL A 14 23.62 -9.77 -14.22
N GLU A 15 22.50 -9.91 -14.94
CA GLU A 15 22.05 -11.21 -15.46
C GLU A 15 23.06 -11.83 -16.42
N ARG A 16 23.58 -11.04 -17.36
CA ARG A 16 24.43 -11.54 -18.44
C ARG A 16 25.86 -11.83 -18.00
N LEU A 17 26.41 -11.04 -17.07
CA LEU A 17 27.79 -11.20 -16.60
C LEU A 17 27.90 -12.04 -15.33
N LEU A 18 26.94 -11.91 -14.41
CA LEU A 18 26.99 -12.57 -13.10
C LEU A 18 26.06 -13.77 -12.99
N GLY A 19 25.21 -14.01 -14.00
CA GLY A 19 24.33 -15.19 -14.06
C GLY A 19 23.18 -15.17 -13.04
N TYR A 20 22.96 -14.04 -12.36
CA TYR A 20 21.85 -13.94 -11.40
C TYR A 20 20.52 -13.76 -12.13
N ALA A 21 19.48 -14.46 -11.67
CA ALA A 21 18.12 -14.22 -12.12
C ALA A 21 17.65 -12.79 -11.74
N PRO A 22 16.75 -12.15 -12.51
CA PRO A 22 16.33 -10.76 -12.28
C PRO A 22 15.88 -10.48 -10.85
N ARG A 23 15.10 -11.42 -10.28
CA ARG A 23 14.63 -11.34 -8.88
C ARG A 23 15.77 -11.28 -7.86
N VAL A 24 16.81 -12.08 -8.06
CA VAL A 24 17.99 -12.10 -7.17
C VAL A 24 18.75 -10.78 -7.27
N THR A 25 18.84 -10.21 -8.48
CA THR A 25 19.44 -8.90 -8.71
C THR A 25 18.69 -7.80 -7.97
N HIS A 26 17.36 -7.73 -8.11
CA HIS A 26 16.53 -6.74 -7.42
C HIS A 26 16.64 -6.87 -5.89
N ASP A 27 16.60 -8.10 -5.36
CA ASP A 27 16.79 -8.34 -3.92
C ASP A 27 18.16 -7.83 -3.45
N LYS A 28 19.23 -8.11 -4.20
CA LYS A 28 20.59 -7.67 -3.86
C LYS A 28 20.73 -6.15 -3.88
N VAL A 29 20.14 -5.48 -4.87
CA VAL A 29 20.15 -4.01 -4.97
C VAL A 29 19.40 -3.40 -3.78
N ARG A 30 18.17 -3.86 -3.50
CA ARG A 30 17.37 -3.39 -2.36
C ARG A 30 18.12 -3.58 -1.03
N VAL A 31 18.72 -4.75 -0.82
CA VAL A 31 19.51 -5.02 0.39
C VAL A 31 20.70 -4.09 0.47
N ALA A 32 21.45 -3.90 -0.63
CA ALA A 32 22.59 -3.01 -0.66
C ALA A 32 22.21 -1.55 -0.34
N GLU A 33 21.11 -1.06 -0.89
CA GLU A 33 20.57 0.27 -0.59
C GLU A 33 20.17 0.40 0.89
N ALA A 34 19.43 -0.57 1.42
CA ALA A 34 19.03 -0.57 2.83
C ALA A 34 20.23 -0.59 3.79
N LEU A 35 21.28 -1.34 3.47
CA LEU A 35 22.49 -1.44 4.28
C LEU A 35 23.26 -0.11 4.39
N GLN A 36 23.08 0.84 3.47
CA GLN A 36 23.67 2.18 3.59
C GLN A 36 23.14 2.92 4.83
N ALA A 37 21.91 2.62 5.24
CA ALA A 37 21.28 3.20 6.43
C ALA A 37 21.38 2.29 7.67
N LEU A 38 21.93 1.07 7.56
CA LEU A 38 21.95 0.05 8.63
C LEU A 38 23.40 -0.39 8.92
N PRO A 39 24.21 0.48 9.56
CA PRO A 39 25.65 0.26 9.70
C PRO A 39 25.99 -0.98 10.53
N GLN A 40 25.16 -1.36 11.50
CA GLN A 40 25.43 -2.54 12.32
C GLN A 40 25.08 -3.83 11.58
N LEU A 41 23.95 -3.84 10.87
CA LEU A 41 23.61 -4.99 10.02
C LEU A 41 24.63 -5.16 8.89
N SER A 42 25.14 -4.06 8.34
CA SER A 42 26.22 -4.09 7.34
C SER A 42 27.50 -4.69 7.90
N ARG A 43 27.89 -4.29 9.11
CA ARG A 43 29.04 -4.87 9.81
C ARG A 43 28.86 -6.37 10.10
N GLU A 44 27.73 -6.77 10.68
CA GLU A 44 27.47 -8.18 10.99
C GLU A 44 27.41 -9.05 9.72
N LEU A 45 26.94 -8.51 8.60
CA LEU A 45 26.99 -9.20 7.31
C LEU A 45 28.43 -9.34 6.78
N GLN A 46 29.26 -8.30 6.90
CA GLN A 46 30.68 -8.33 6.50
C GLN A 46 31.50 -9.31 7.34
N GLU A 47 31.23 -9.35 8.64
CA GLU A 47 31.89 -10.26 9.60
C GLU A 47 31.36 -11.71 9.48
N GLY A 48 30.28 -11.93 8.74
CA GLY A 48 29.66 -13.24 8.54
C GLY A 48 28.85 -13.75 9.74
N THR A 49 28.63 -12.92 10.76
CA THR A 49 27.78 -13.25 11.92
C THR A 49 26.29 -13.29 11.54
N VAL A 50 25.91 -12.52 10.52
CA VAL A 50 24.61 -12.60 9.84
C VAL A 50 24.83 -12.98 8.39
N ASN A 51 24.13 -13.99 7.89
CA ASN A 51 24.22 -14.37 6.48
C ASN A 51 23.33 -13.49 5.59
N TYR A 52 23.57 -13.52 4.28
CA TYR A 52 22.82 -12.71 3.31
C TYR A 52 21.31 -12.95 3.37
N SER A 53 20.85 -14.19 3.57
CA SER A 53 19.42 -14.50 3.64
C SER A 53 18.76 -13.87 4.87
N GLN A 54 19.41 -13.89 6.03
CA GLN A 54 18.96 -13.18 7.22
C GLN A 54 18.95 -11.66 6.99
N ALA A 55 20.05 -11.09 6.45
CA ALA A 55 20.13 -9.66 6.14
C ALA A 55 19.03 -9.24 5.15
N ARG A 56 18.71 -10.08 4.17
CA ARG A 56 17.64 -9.83 3.19
C ARG A 56 16.27 -9.71 3.83
N GLU A 57 15.99 -10.49 4.87
CA GLU A 57 14.74 -10.38 5.63
C GLU A 57 14.78 -9.19 6.60
N LEU A 58 15.87 -9.03 7.37
CA LEU A 58 15.99 -7.96 8.36
C LEU A 58 15.91 -6.56 7.75
N THR A 59 16.49 -6.35 6.57
CA THR A 59 16.41 -5.07 5.83
C THR A 59 14.99 -4.67 5.43
N ARG A 60 13.99 -5.55 5.55
CA ARG A 60 12.57 -5.21 5.29
C ARG A 60 11.94 -4.44 6.45
N VAL A 61 12.45 -4.63 7.68
CA VAL A 61 11.81 -4.09 8.90
C VAL A 61 12.77 -3.29 9.79
N ALA A 62 14.08 -3.51 9.69
CA ALA A 62 15.06 -2.82 10.49
C ALA A 62 15.23 -1.36 10.06
N THR A 63 15.37 -0.49 11.04
CA THR A 63 15.71 0.93 10.90
C THR A 63 16.96 1.22 11.72
N PRO A 64 17.65 2.36 11.55
CA PRO A 64 18.81 2.71 12.39
C PRO A 64 18.52 2.63 13.90
N GLN A 65 17.28 2.93 14.30
CA GLN A 65 16.84 2.90 15.69
C GLN A 65 16.57 1.47 16.19
N THR A 66 16.15 0.55 15.31
CA THR A 66 15.72 -0.81 15.70
C THR A 66 16.71 -1.91 15.33
N GLU A 67 17.72 -1.65 14.51
CA GLU A 67 18.65 -2.68 13.99
C GLU A 67 19.33 -3.49 15.11
N LYS A 68 19.71 -2.84 16.23
CA LYS A 68 20.30 -3.52 17.40
C LYS A 68 19.41 -4.62 17.96
N SER A 69 18.13 -4.31 18.12
CA SER A 69 17.17 -5.25 18.68
C SER A 69 16.93 -6.40 17.72
N TRP A 70 16.80 -6.10 16.43
CA TRP A 70 16.65 -7.09 15.37
C TRP A 70 17.84 -8.05 15.27
N LEU A 71 19.07 -7.55 15.31
CA LEU A 71 20.29 -8.36 15.31
C LEU A 71 20.38 -9.27 16.53
N LYS A 72 20.09 -8.74 17.73
CA LYS A 72 20.03 -9.54 18.96
C LYS A 72 19.07 -10.72 18.83
N HIS A 73 17.91 -10.49 18.22
CA HIS A 73 16.89 -11.52 18.01
C HIS A 73 17.23 -12.45 16.84
N ALA A 74 17.92 -11.99 15.81
CA ALA A 74 18.32 -12.84 14.69
C ALA A 74 19.47 -13.79 15.06
N ARG A 75 20.25 -13.46 16.09
CA ARG A 75 21.41 -14.25 16.52
C ARG A 75 21.01 -15.69 16.88
N GLY A 76 21.68 -16.66 16.27
CA GLY A 76 21.43 -18.08 16.47
C GLY A 76 20.17 -18.61 15.77
N ARG A 77 19.40 -17.78 15.06
CA ARG A 77 18.23 -18.20 14.30
C ARG A 77 18.57 -18.48 12.84
N THR A 78 17.95 -19.49 12.26
CA THR A 78 18.02 -19.76 10.82
C THR A 78 17.35 -18.65 10.01
N ALA A 79 17.67 -18.53 8.72
CA ALA A 79 17.03 -17.54 7.85
C ALA A 79 15.49 -17.70 7.82
N ARG A 80 14.98 -18.93 7.90
CA ARG A 80 13.54 -19.23 7.96
C ARG A 80 12.88 -18.77 9.26
N GLU A 81 13.58 -18.91 10.39
CA GLU A 81 13.10 -18.40 11.67
C GLU A 81 13.13 -16.87 11.72
N VAL A 82 14.15 -16.25 11.12
CA VAL A 82 14.21 -14.80 10.93
C VAL A 82 13.09 -14.32 10.00
N GLU A 83 12.82 -15.02 8.90
CA GLU A 83 11.66 -14.71 8.02
C GLU A 83 10.35 -14.76 8.80
N LYS A 84 10.11 -15.81 9.60
CA LYS A 84 8.92 -15.93 10.44
C LYS A 84 8.83 -14.81 11.49
N LEU A 85 9.96 -14.42 12.06
CA LEU A 85 10.06 -13.31 13.01
C LEU A 85 9.80 -11.94 12.34
N VAL A 86 10.19 -11.77 11.08
CA VAL A 86 9.98 -10.53 10.33
C VAL A 86 8.56 -10.44 9.76
N SER A 87 7.95 -11.58 9.43
CA SER A 87 6.62 -11.64 8.81
C SER A 87 5.55 -10.92 9.65
N GLY A 88 4.69 -10.15 8.97
CA GLY A 88 3.63 -9.36 9.59
C GLY A 88 4.09 -8.12 10.36
N ARG A 89 5.35 -7.68 10.19
CA ARG A 89 5.87 -6.47 10.84
C ARG A 89 6.27 -5.42 9.80
N LEU A 90 6.15 -4.17 10.21
CA LEU A 90 6.47 -2.99 9.41
C LEU A 90 7.92 -2.52 9.63
N PRO A 91 8.46 -1.70 8.70
CA PRO A 91 9.66 -0.91 8.94
C PRO A 91 9.61 -0.11 10.24
N GLY A 92 10.56 -0.33 11.15
CA GLY A 92 10.66 0.35 12.44
C GLY A 92 9.94 -0.37 13.59
N SER A 93 9.25 -1.48 13.34
CA SER A 93 8.70 -2.33 14.41
C SER A 93 9.83 -2.96 15.23
N LEU A 94 9.56 -3.24 16.51
CA LEU A 94 10.44 -4.06 17.35
C LEU A 94 10.18 -5.57 17.10
N PRO A 95 11.17 -6.44 17.34
CA PRO A 95 11.00 -7.89 17.18
C PRO A 95 9.86 -8.47 18.03
N ASP A 96 9.73 -8.00 19.26
CA ASP A 96 8.66 -8.40 20.20
C ASP A 96 7.40 -7.53 20.09
N GLY A 97 7.37 -6.63 19.10
CA GLY A 97 6.20 -5.80 18.83
C GLY A 97 5.02 -6.60 18.28
N PRO A 98 3.82 -6.00 18.30
CA PRO A 98 2.62 -6.63 17.75
C PRO A 98 2.82 -6.96 16.26
N VAL A 99 2.33 -8.13 15.87
CA VAL A 99 2.25 -8.54 14.47
C VAL A 99 0.95 -7.99 13.91
N GLU A 100 1.00 -7.36 12.73
CA GLU A 100 -0.19 -7.03 11.96
C GLU A 100 -0.58 -8.22 11.09
N PRO A 101 -1.68 -8.94 11.40
CA PRO A 101 -2.05 -10.16 10.67
C PRO A 101 -2.25 -9.91 9.18
N ALA A 102 -2.77 -8.73 8.82
CA ALA A 102 -2.96 -8.33 7.43
C ALA A 102 -1.66 -8.07 6.64
N GLN A 103 -0.52 -8.02 7.33
CA GLN A 103 0.80 -7.92 6.70
C GLN A 103 1.55 -9.25 6.68
N GLN A 104 0.92 -10.31 7.19
CA GLN A 104 1.48 -11.64 7.14
C GLN A 104 1.64 -12.04 5.68
N ARG A 105 2.85 -12.43 5.30
CA ARG A 105 3.12 -12.90 3.95
C ARG A 105 2.71 -14.37 3.83
N HIS A 106 1.99 -14.69 2.76
CA HIS A 106 1.62 -16.05 2.41
C HIS A 106 2.56 -16.59 1.33
N VAL A 107 3.03 -17.84 1.49
CA VAL A 107 3.91 -18.49 0.52
C VAL A 107 3.08 -19.39 -0.37
N LEU A 108 2.99 -19.05 -1.66
CA LEU A 108 2.40 -19.90 -2.68
C LEU A 108 3.50 -20.70 -3.37
N ARG A 109 3.37 -22.03 -3.38
CA ARG A 109 4.31 -22.94 -4.07
C ARG A 109 3.57 -23.69 -5.16
N PHE A 110 4.06 -23.57 -6.38
CA PHE A 110 3.52 -24.25 -7.55
C PHE A 110 4.61 -25.10 -8.19
N ASP A 111 4.34 -26.38 -8.41
CA ASP A 111 5.15 -27.24 -9.25
C ASP A 111 4.51 -27.26 -10.65
N VAL A 112 5.17 -26.65 -11.63
CA VAL A 112 4.61 -26.38 -12.96
C VAL A 112 5.48 -26.94 -14.08
N SER A 113 4.87 -27.24 -15.22
CA SER A 113 5.58 -27.65 -16.43
C SER A 113 6.39 -26.47 -17.04
N GLY A 114 7.32 -26.79 -17.95
CA GLY A 114 8.09 -25.77 -18.67
C GLY A 114 7.22 -24.84 -19.52
N GLU A 115 6.15 -25.38 -20.14
CA GLU A 115 5.18 -24.61 -20.91
C GLU A 115 4.43 -23.59 -20.03
N THR A 116 3.96 -24.02 -18.85
CA THR A 116 3.30 -23.13 -17.89
C THR A 116 4.24 -22.04 -17.39
N LEU A 117 5.51 -22.37 -17.12
CA LEU A 117 6.52 -21.38 -16.71
C LEU A 117 6.79 -20.34 -17.79
N ALA A 118 6.86 -20.75 -19.06
CA ALA A 118 7.05 -19.84 -20.19
C ALA A 118 5.88 -18.87 -20.32
N SER A 119 4.65 -19.39 -20.34
CA SER A 119 3.42 -18.59 -20.40
C SER A 119 3.29 -17.61 -19.22
N PHE A 120 3.64 -18.04 -18.00
CA PHE A 120 3.64 -17.17 -16.83
C PHE A 120 4.62 -16.00 -16.99
N ARG A 121 5.84 -16.24 -17.51
CA ARG A 121 6.85 -15.19 -17.73
C ARG A 121 6.41 -14.19 -18.81
N GLU A 122 5.75 -14.64 -19.86
CA GLU A 122 5.19 -13.77 -20.89
C GLU A 122 4.07 -12.88 -20.33
N ALA A 123 3.14 -13.47 -19.58
CA ALA A 123 2.08 -12.74 -18.89
C ALA A 123 2.66 -11.70 -17.90
N ALA A 124 3.66 -12.10 -17.11
CA ALA A 124 4.36 -11.21 -16.18
C ALA A 124 5.02 -10.04 -16.90
N THR A 125 5.76 -10.31 -17.98
CA THR A 125 6.43 -9.27 -18.78
C THR A 125 5.43 -8.31 -19.41
N LYS A 126 4.27 -8.83 -19.86
CA LYS A 126 3.19 -8.00 -20.38
C LYS A 126 2.63 -7.07 -19.31
N LEU A 127 2.26 -7.60 -18.15
CA LEU A 127 1.72 -6.80 -17.05
C LEU A 127 2.72 -5.76 -16.55
N GLN A 128 3.99 -6.14 -16.45
CA GLN A 128 5.09 -5.27 -16.07
C GLN A 128 5.27 -4.09 -17.03
N ARG A 129 5.10 -4.31 -18.34
CA ARG A 129 5.12 -3.24 -19.35
C ARG A 129 3.86 -2.37 -19.29
N ASP A 130 2.69 -3.00 -19.18
CA ASP A 130 1.40 -2.31 -19.14
C ASP A 130 1.28 -1.42 -17.88
N ALA A 131 1.95 -1.79 -16.78
CA ALA A 131 2.00 -1.00 -15.55
C ALA A 131 2.97 0.20 -15.61
N GLY A 132 3.90 0.28 -16.56
CA GLY A 132 4.84 1.40 -16.69
C GLY A 132 5.82 1.63 -15.52
N GLU A 133 5.68 0.90 -14.41
CA GLU A 133 6.53 0.92 -13.21
C GLU A 133 6.82 -0.50 -12.73
N HIS A 134 7.91 -0.71 -11.97
CA HIS A 134 8.29 -2.03 -11.49
C HIS A 134 7.24 -2.62 -10.54
N LEU A 135 6.67 -3.78 -10.88
CA LEU A 135 5.72 -4.49 -10.04
C LEU A 135 6.45 -5.46 -9.13
N THR A 136 6.06 -5.50 -7.86
CA THR A 136 6.49 -6.61 -6.99
C THR A 136 5.79 -7.90 -7.41
N ASP A 137 6.30 -9.06 -6.98
CA ASP A 137 5.62 -10.34 -7.23
C ASP A 137 4.18 -10.35 -6.66
N ASP A 138 3.96 -9.66 -5.54
CA ASP A 138 2.65 -9.52 -4.91
C ASP A 138 1.70 -8.69 -5.79
N ASP A 139 2.15 -7.52 -6.26
CA ASP A 139 1.37 -6.68 -7.16
C ASP A 139 1.08 -7.39 -8.49
N LEU A 140 2.06 -8.11 -9.04
CA LEU A 140 1.89 -8.88 -10.27
C LEU A 140 0.83 -9.98 -10.10
N LEU A 141 0.93 -10.77 -9.03
CA LEU A 141 -0.02 -11.85 -8.74
C LEU A 141 -1.42 -11.28 -8.47
N LEU A 142 -1.51 -10.16 -7.75
CA LEU A 142 -2.77 -9.48 -7.51
C LEU A 142 -3.41 -9.00 -8.82
N LEU A 143 -2.63 -8.44 -9.75
CA LEU A 143 -3.13 -8.04 -11.06
C LEU A 143 -3.61 -9.22 -11.90
N LEU A 144 -2.86 -10.33 -11.90
CA LEU A 144 -3.30 -11.58 -12.54
C LEU A 144 -4.63 -12.07 -11.95
N ALA A 145 -4.74 -12.12 -10.62
CA ALA A 145 -5.96 -12.52 -9.94
C ALA A 145 -7.13 -11.61 -10.31
N ARG A 146 -6.95 -10.28 -10.27
CA ARG A 146 -7.99 -9.32 -10.66
C ARG A 146 -8.45 -9.49 -12.11
N GLN A 147 -7.52 -9.83 -13.01
CA GLN A 147 -7.86 -10.06 -14.41
C GLN A 147 -8.70 -11.34 -14.60
N VAL A 148 -8.42 -12.40 -13.83
CA VAL A 148 -9.19 -13.65 -13.84
C VAL A 148 -10.53 -13.50 -13.12
N LEU A 149 -10.53 -12.83 -11.97
CA LEU A 149 -11.73 -12.50 -11.17
C LEU A 149 -12.59 -11.40 -11.82
N GLY A 150 -12.21 -10.91 -13.01
CA GLY A 150 -12.87 -9.84 -13.71
C GLY A 150 -14.39 -10.02 -13.78
N GLY A 151 -15.11 -8.94 -13.48
CA GLY A 151 -16.57 -8.83 -13.60
C GLY A 151 -17.00 -8.32 -14.98
N PRO A 152 -18.31 -8.24 -15.26
CA PRO A 152 -18.84 -7.89 -16.58
C PRO A 152 -18.27 -6.55 -17.06
N ALA A 153 -18.14 -6.38 -18.38
CA ALA A 153 -17.68 -5.14 -19.03
C ALA A 153 -18.65 -3.94 -18.85
N ASP A 154 -19.55 -3.98 -17.85
CA ASP A 154 -20.42 -2.88 -17.49
C ASP A 154 -19.68 -1.92 -16.55
N ASP A 155 -19.40 -0.73 -17.08
CA ASP A 155 -18.85 0.41 -16.35
C ASP A 155 -19.71 0.85 -15.13
N GLY A 156 -20.90 0.29 -14.95
CA GLY A 156 -21.72 0.44 -13.75
C GLY A 156 -21.25 -0.37 -12.53
N ARG A 157 -20.27 -1.26 -12.68
CA ARG A 157 -19.74 -2.11 -11.59
C ARG A 157 -18.21 -2.12 -11.58
N ALA A 158 -17.64 -2.40 -10.40
CA ALA A 158 -16.20 -2.60 -10.25
C ALA A 158 -15.66 -3.65 -11.22
N SER A 159 -14.42 -3.48 -11.66
CA SER A 159 -13.78 -4.35 -12.66
C SER A 159 -13.60 -5.79 -12.17
N TYR A 160 -13.65 -6.01 -10.86
CA TYR A 160 -13.74 -7.30 -10.17
C TYR A 160 -14.50 -7.07 -8.86
N GLN A 161 -15.02 -8.14 -8.24
CA GLN A 161 -15.73 -8.06 -6.96
C GLN A 161 -15.15 -9.06 -5.96
N ILE A 162 -14.94 -8.59 -4.73
CA ILE A 162 -14.54 -9.40 -3.57
C ILE A 162 -15.55 -9.18 -2.45
N ALA A 163 -15.73 -10.19 -1.59
CA ALA A 163 -16.51 -10.07 -0.38
C ALA A 163 -15.56 -9.88 0.82
N LEU A 164 -15.77 -8.81 1.58
CA LEU A 164 -15.01 -8.49 2.78
C LEU A 164 -15.94 -8.45 4.00
N ASP A 165 -15.57 -9.18 5.04
CA ASP A 165 -16.18 -9.11 6.36
C ASP A 165 -15.45 -8.03 7.17
N VAL A 166 -16.15 -6.94 7.53
CA VAL A 166 -15.58 -5.85 8.33
C VAL A 166 -16.22 -5.85 9.71
N CYS A 167 -15.40 -5.96 10.75
CA CYS A 167 -15.88 -5.89 12.13
C CYS A 167 -16.29 -4.45 12.49
N GLU A 168 -17.54 -4.23 12.92
CA GLU A 168 -18.02 -2.88 13.27
C GLU A 168 -17.26 -2.25 14.45
N GLN A 169 -16.77 -3.07 15.39
CA GLN A 169 -16.09 -2.58 16.60
C GLN A 169 -14.62 -2.23 16.35
N CYS A 170 -13.86 -3.14 15.74
CA CYS A 170 -12.41 -2.97 15.58
C CYS A 170 -11.98 -2.66 14.14
N GLN A 171 -12.93 -2.58 13.20
CA GLN A 171 -12.72 -2.26 11.78
C GLN A 171 -11.74 -3.20 11.05
N ARG A 172 -11.44 -4.37 11.62
CA ARG A 172 -10.64 -5.41 10.95
C ARG A 172 -11.44 -6.01 9.81
N ALA A 173 -10.81 -6.10 8.63
CA ALA A 173 -11.38 -6.65 7.43
C ALA A 173 -10.79 -8.03 7.12
N ARG A 174 -11.64 -8.97 6.71
CA ARG A 174 -11.23 -10.33 6.31
C ARG A 174 -11.90 -10.71 5.01
N GLN A 175 -11.16 -11.39 4.13
CA GLN A 175 -11.71 -12.02 2.94
C GLN A 175 -11.91 -13.51 3.19
N LEU A 176 -13.09 -14.04 2.85
CA LEU A 176 -13.34 -15.48 2.87
C LEU A 176 -12.81 -16.09 1.56
N ALA A 177 -11.85 -17.01 1.68
CA ALA A 177 -11.27 -17.74 0.56
C ALA A 177 -11.18 -19.22 0.92
N ASP A 178 -11.87 -20.08 0.16
CA ASP A 178 -11.91 -21.54 0.39
C ASP A 178 -12.27 -21.95 1.84
N GLY A 179 -13.23 -21.24 2.45
CA GLY A 179 -13.65 -21.48 3.84
C GLY A 179 -12.70 -20.90 4.90
N GLU A 180 -11.52 -20.42 4.52
CA GLU A 180 -10.57 -19.73 5.39
C GLU A 180 -10.82 -18.21 5.39
N ARG A 181 -10.65 -17.57 6.55
CA ARG A 181 -10.72 -16.11 6.68
C ARG A 181 -9.32 -15.53 6.69
N ILE A 182 -8.97 -14.81 5.63
CA ILE A 182 -7.67 -14.18 5.46
C ILE A 182 -7.80 -12.70 5.84
N ASP A 183 -6.96 -12.22 6.76
CA ASP A 183 -6.94 -10.81 7.16
C ASP A 183 -6.48 -9.92 5.98
N VAL A 184 -7.22 -8.83 5.77
CA VAL A 184 -6.99 -7.85 4.69
C VAL A 184 -6.50 -6.55 5.30
N SER A 185 -5.56 -5.88 4.63
CA SER A 185 -4.97 -4.64 5.16
C SER A 185 -6.01 -3.52 5.26
N PRO A 186 -5.90 -2.62 6.25
CA PRO A 186 -6.79 -1.47 6.36
C PRO A 186 -6.84 -0.64 5.08
N THR A 187 -5.70 -0.47 4.40
CA THR A 187 -5.60 0.20 3.11
C THR A 187 -6.42 -0.51 2.03
N ALA A 188 -6.29 -1.83 1.90
CA ALA A 188 -7.04 -2.60 0.90
C ALA A 188 -8.55 -2.59 1.19
N ALA A 189 -8.94 -2.65 2.47
CA ALA A 189 -10.33 -2.52 2.89
C ALA A 189 -10.90 -1.12 2.60
N ALA A 190 -10.11 -0.06 2.86
CA ALA A 190 -10.50 1.31 2.56
C ALA A 190 -10.67 1.54 1.05
N MET A 191 -9.74 1.04 0.23
CA MET A 191 -9.87 1.07 -1.23
C MET A 191 -11.15 0.37 -1.71
N ALA A 192 -11.42 -0.84 -1.18
CA ALA A 192 -12.62 -1.59 -1.54
C ALA A 192 -13.91 -0.86 -1.14
N SER A 193 -13.87 -0.05 -0.06
CA SER A 193 -15.04 0.68 0.43
C SER A 193 -15.46 1.87 -0.45
N CYS A 194 -14.59 2.38 -1.32
CA CYS A 194 -14.86 3.57 -2.13
C CYS A 194 -16.04 3.40 -3.10
N ASP A 195 -16.14 2.23 -3.75
CA ASP A 195 -17.26 1.89 -4.63
C ASP A 195 -17.96 0.58 -4.23
N ALA A 196 -17.85 0.21 -2.95
CA ALA A 196 -18.44 -1.01 -2.40
C ALA A 196 -19.95 -1.08 -2.57
N GLN A 197 -20.44 -2.32 -2.72
CA GLN A 197 -21.80 -2.69 -2.40
C GLN A 197 -21.85 -3.14 -0.94
N GLN A 198 -22.57 -2.40 -0.10
CA GLN A 198 -22.74 -2.72 1.31
C GLN A 198 -23.89 -3.70 1.49
N LEU A 199 -23.64 -4.73 2.30
CA LEU A 199 -24.61 -5.76 2.68
C LEU A 199 -24.89 -5.63 4.19
N PRO A 200 -25.94 -4.88 4.58
CA PRO A 200 -26.25 -4.67 5.99
C PRO A 200 -26.54 -6.01 6.69
N ARG A 201 -25.99 -6.21 7.89
CA ARG A 201 -26.29 -7.36 8.77
C ARG A 201 -26.02 -8.75 8.18
N ALA A 202 -25.21 -8.84 7.13
CA ALA A 202 -24.70 -10.10 6.60
C ALA A 202 -23.51 -10.60 7.45
N HIS A 203 -23.75 -10.98 8.71
CA HIS A 203 -22.69 -11.52 9.56
C HIS A 203 -22.30 -12.94 9.12
N VAL A 204 -21.08 -13.11 8.63
CA VAL A 204 -20.54 -14.44 8.36
C VAL A 204 -20.21 -15.10 9.70
N GLY A 205 -20.96 -16.15 10.06
CA GLY A 205 -20.64 -17.04 11.18
C GLY A 205 -21.58 -17.01 12.39
N SER A 206 -22.64 -16.20 12.42
CA SER A 206 -23.75 -16.43 13.36
C SER A 206 -24.84 -17.23 12.65
N ALA A 207 -25.33 -18.29 13.29
CA ALA A 207 -26.46 -19.09 12.82
C ALA A 207 -27.81 -18.32 12.87
N GLN A 208 -27.79 -16.99 13.05
CA GLN A 208 -28.99 -16.16 13.13
C GLN A 208 -29.12 -15.29 11.87
N GLN A 209 -30.06 -15.72 11.02
CA GLN A 209 -30.79 -14.96 10.01
C GLN A 209 -29.97 -14.25 8.93
N ALA A 210 -29.99 -14.82 7.72
CA ALA A 210 -29.62 -14.12 6.50
C ALA A 210 -30.41 -12.80 6.43
N SER A 211 -29.70 -11.67 6.40
CA SER A 211 -30.30 -10.35 6.23
C SER A 211 -31.13 -10.30 4.94
N THR A 212 -32.39 -9.89 5.03
CA THR A 212 -33.26 -9.62 3.88
C THR A 212 -33.19 -8.17 3.40
N GLU A 213 -32.36 -7.35 4.05
CA GLU A 213 -32.14 -5.95 3.70
C GLU A 213 -31.48 -5.84 2.33
N ARG A 214 -31.93 -4.87 1.53
CA ARG A 214 -31.38 -4.67 0.18
C ARG A 214 -29.96 -4.14 0.28
N ALA A 215 -29.08 -4.75 -0.51
CA ALA A 215 -27.76 -4.25 -0.75
C ALA A 215 -27.79 -2.82 -1.29
N THR A 216 -27.00 -1.93 -0.72
CA THR A 216 -26.85 -0.55 -1.18
C THR A 216 -25.50 -0.38 -1.87
N GLN A 217 -25.46 0.31 -3.00
CA GLN A 217 -24.19 0.71 -3.58
C GLN A 217 -23.75 2.05 -2.99
N ALA A 218 -22.46 2.16 -2.64
CA ALA A 218 -21.86 3.42 -2.26
C ALA A 218 -22.02 4.43 -3.41
N VAL A 219 -21.43 4.15 -4.57
CA VAL A 219 -21.53 5.02 -5.75
C VAL A 219 -22.62 4.48 -6.70
N PRO A 220 -23.66 5.26 -7.05
CA PRO A 220 -24.66 4.82 -8.01
C PRO A 220 -24.05 4.44 -9.38
N PRO A 221 -24.54 3.38 -10.07
CA PRO A 221 -23.95 2.92 -11.34
C PRO A 221 -23.91 3.99 -12.42
N ALA A 222 -24.93 4.86 -12.49
CA ALA A 222 -24.99 5.94 -13.47
C ALA A 222 -23.90 6.99 -13.24
N VAL A 223 -23.63 7.33 -11.98
CA VAL A 223 -22.54 8.24 -11.59
C VAL A 223 -21.19 7.61 -11.91
N ARG A 224 -21.00 6.34 -11.54
CA ARG A 224 -19.77 5.58 -11.85
C ARG A 224 -19.43 5.64 -13.33
N ARG A 225 -20.41 5.33 -14.19
CA ARG A 225 -20.28 5.43 -15.64
C ARG A 225 -19.94 6.83 -16.14
N ALA A 226 -20.57 7.86 -15.57
CA ALA A 226 -20.34 9.24 -15.98
C ALA A 226 -18.90 9.70 -15.65
N VAL A 227 -18.40 9.36 -14.47
CA VAL A 227 -17.03 9.67 -14.02
C VAL A 227 -15.99 8.95 -14.89
N LEU A 228 -16.15 7.65 -15.14
CA LEU A 228 -15.23 6.90 -15.99
C LEU A 228 -15.17 7.47 -17.41
N ARG A 229 -16.31 7.83 -17.99
CA ARG A 229 -16.35 8.49 -19.31
C ARG A 229 -15.69 9.86 -19.30
N ARG A 230 -15.97 10.70 -18.29
CA ARG A 230 -15.33 12.02 -18.10
C ARG A 230 -13.81 11.87 -18.05
N ASP A 231 -13.34 10.84 -17.37
CA ASP A 231 -11.92 10.56 -17.16
C ASP A 231 -11.29 9.71 -18.26
N ARG A 232 -12.07 9.37 -19.31
CA ARG A 232 -11.65 8.54 -20.45
C ARG A 232 -11.07 7.20 -20.01
N HIS A 233 -11.61 6.62 -18.93
CA HIS A 233 -11.17 5.35 -18.34
C HIS A 233 -9.68 5.35 -17.96
N ARG A 234 -9.12 6.51 -17.62
CA ARG A 234 -7.71 6.67 -17.27
C ARG A 234 -7.53 7.26 -15.90
N CYS A 235 -6.43 6.86 -15.26
CA CYS A 235 -5.98 7.51 -14.05
C CYS A 235 -5.81 9.01 -14.30
N ARG A 236 -6.37 9.83 -13.40
CA ARG A 236 -6.35 11.29 -13.49
C ARG A 236 -5.17 11.95 -12.78
N VAL A 237 -4.31 11.17 -12.12
CA VAL A 237 -3.05 11.68 -11.57
C VAL A 237 -2.17 12.19 -12.72
N PRO A 238 -1.61 13.41 -12.63
CA PRO A 238 -0.79 14.00 -13.69
C PRO A 238 0.35 13.09 -14.15
N GLY A 239 0.55 12.97 -15.46
CA GLY A 239 1.61 12.13 -16.04
C GLY A 239 1.32 10.62 -16.04
N CYS A 240 0.30 10.15 -15.33
CA CYS A 240 -0.08 8.74 -15.34
C CYS A 240 -0.76 8.35 -16.66
N THR A 241 -0.36 7.22 -17.24
CA THR A 241 -0.92 6.71 -18.50
C THR A 241 -1.83 5.51 -18.34
N HIS A 242 -2.00 5.01 -17.12
CA HIS A 242 -2.81 3.83 -16.81
C HIS A 242 -4.26 3.99 -17.23
N ALA A 243 -4.76 3.00 -17.96
CA ALA A 243 -6.14 2.92 -18.45
C ALA A 243 -6.85 1.60 -18.06
N ARG A 244 -6.20 0.76 -17.26
CA ARG A 244 -6.71 -0.55 -16.84
C ARG A 244 -6.63 -0.67 -15.33
N PHE A 245 -7.50 -1.50 -14.77
CA PHE A 245 -7.62 -1.71 -13.32
C PHE A 245 -7.72 -0.36 -12.59
N VAL A 246 -8.58 0.50 -13.14
CA VAL A 246 -8.88 1.81 -12.58
C VAL A 246 -10.17 1.72 -11.77
N ASP A 247 -10.13 2.38 -10.62
CA ASP A 247 -11.21 2.45 -9.65
C ASP A 247 -11.64 3.92 -9.48
N ILE A 248 -12.82 4.12 -8.93
CA ILE A 248 -13.28 5.46 -8.55
C ILE A 248 -12.95 5.71 -7.07
N HIS A 249 -12.49 6.91 -6.78
CA HIS A 249 -12.21 7.38 -5.42
C HIS A 249 -12.90 8.72 -5.17
N HIS A 250 -13.33 8.96 -3.93
CA HIS A 250 -13.90 10.24 -3.50
C HIS A 250 -12.81 11.25 -3.15
N VAL A 251 -12.80 12.43 -3.78
CA VAL A 251 -11.86 13.50 -3.43
C VAL A 251 -12.07 13.96 -1.99
N HIS A 252 -13.32 14.20 -1.61
CA HIS A 252 -13.76 14.33 -0.22
C HIS A 252 -14.37 13.02 0.25
N THR A 253 -13.73 12.36 1.21
CA THR A 253 -14.14 11.01 1.62
C THR A 253 -15.56 10.98 2.18
N ARG A 254 -16.21 9.80 2.09
CA ARG A 254 -17.56 9.59 2.65
C ARG A 254 -17.62 9.75 4.16
N ALA A 255 -16.59 9.29 4.88
CA ALA A 255 -16.50 9.44 6.32
C ALA A 255 -16.48 10.92 6.74
N ASP A 256 -16.02 11.80 5.86
CA ASP A 256 -15.91 13.24 6.10
C ASP A 256 -17.06 14.06 5.51
N GLY A 257 -18.14 13.40 5.08
CA GLY A 257 -19.36 14.02 4.55
C GLY A 257 -19.37 14.25 3.04
N GLY A 258 -18.40 13.72 2.29
CA GLY A 258 -18.39 13.82 0.83
C GLY A 258 -19.60 13.16 0.18
N ASP A 259 -20.07 13.73 -0.93
CA ASP A 259 -21.20 13.21 -1.69
C ASP A 259 -20.76 12.26 -2.82
N HIS A 260 -21.74 11.70 -3.55
CA HIS A 260 -21.49 10.91 -4.76
C HIS A 260 -21.67 11.76 -6.02
N SER A 261 -21.39 13.06 -5.96
CA SER A 261 -21.40 13.90 -7.15
C SER A 261 -20.26 13.52 -8.09
N ILE A 262 -20.44 13.76 -9.39
CA ILE A 262 -19.40 13.48 -10.38
C ILE A 262 -18.14 14.27 -10.05
N ASP A 263 -18.27 15.52 -9.59
CA ASP A 263 -17.16 16.41 -9.29
C ASP A 263 -16.36 15.97 -8.05
N ASN A 264 -17.00 15.30 -7.09
CA ASN A 264 -16.35 14.72 -5.92
C ASN A 264 -15.71 13.35 -6.19
N LEU A 265 -15.81 12.81 -7.41
CA LEU A 265 -15.27 11.49 -7.74
C LEU A 265 -14.17 11.62 -8.77
N ILE A 266 -13.15 10.76 -8.68
CA ILE A 266 -12.01 10.71 -9.59
C ILE A 266 -11.64 9.27 -9.93
N THR A 267 -11.21 9.03 -11.18
CA THR A 267 -10.67 7.74 -11.63
C THR A 267 -9.18 7.63 -11.33
N LEU A 268 -8.76 6.56 -10.65
CA LEU A 268 -7.37 6.29 -10.25
C LEU A 268 -6.96 4.86 -10.59
N CYS A 269 -5.70 4.61 -10.93
CA CYS A 269 -5.19 3.24 -11.00
C CYS A 269 -4.96 2.67 -9.59
N GLY A 270 -4.88 1.34 -9.46
CA GLY A 270 -4.66 0.69 -8.16
C GLY A 270 -3.46 1.21 -7.37
N ALA A 271 -2.36 1.58 -8.03
CA ALA A 271 -1.17 2.12 -7.37
C ALA A 271 -1.42 3.51 -6.76
N HIS A 272 -1.95 4.45 -7.55
CA HIS A 272 -2.29 5.79 -7.06
C HIS A 272 -3.43 5.78 -6.04
N HIS A 273 -4.40 4.90 -6.23
CA HIS A 273 -5.49 4.69 -5.29
C HIS A 273 -4.96 4.22 -3.93
N ARG A 274 -4.06 3.23 -3.93
CA ARG A 274 -3.36 2.78 -2.71
C ARG A 274 -2.54 3.88 -2.06
N ALA A 275 -1.74 4.62 -2.84
CA ALA A 275 -0.89 5.69 -2.34
C ALA A 275 -1.69 6.79 -1.61
N ILE A 276 -2.92 7.07 -2.05
CA ILE A 276 -3.81 8.03 -1.38
C ILE A 276 -4.30 7.48 -0.04
N HIS A 277 -4.73 6.21 0.01
CA HIS A 277 -5.15 5.56 1.25
C HIS A 277 -4.01 5.28 2.23
N GLU A 278 -2.77 5.14 1.75
CA GLU A 278 -1.57 5.09 2.60
C GLU A 278 -1.13 6.47 3.08
N GLY A 279 -1.73 7.54 2.54
CA GLY A 279 -1.38 8.92 2.86
C GLY A 279 -0.05 9.39 2.27
N THR A 280 0.57 8.60 1.37
CA THR A 280 1.78 8.98 0.65
C THR A 280 1.50 9.99 -0.46
N LEU A 281 0.27 9.98 -0.98
CA LEU A 281 -0.31 11.03 -1.83
C LEU A 281 -1.54 11.65 -1.18
N THR A 282 -1.80 12.90 -1.54
CA THR A 282 -2.97 13.67 -1.11
C THR A 282 -3.61 14.35 -2.31
N LEU A 283 -4.95 14.39 -2.32
CA LEU A 283 -5.73 15.12 -3.31
C LEU A 283 -6.20 16.44 -2.70
N LYS A 284 -6.14 17.51 -3.47
CA LYS A 284 -6.71 18.82 -3.15
C LYS A 284 -7.56 19.31 -4.31
N GLU A 285 -8.60 20.07 -3.98
CA GLU A 285 -9.34 20.85 -4.96
C GLU A 285 -8.42 21.93 -5.54
N GLY A 286 -8.16 21.86 -6.84
CA GLY A 286 -7.41 22.91 -7.53
C GLY A 286 -8.30 24.07 -7.95
N GLN A 287 -7.73 25.26 -8.04
CA GLN A 287 -8.46 26.51 -8.33
C GLN A 287 -9.02 26.62 -9.77
N ARG A 288 -8.70 25.70 -10.69
CA ARG A 288 -9.04 25.78 -12.13
C ARG A 288 -9.57 24.47 -12.72
N SER A 289 -10.52 23.81 -12.07
CA SER A 289 -11.12 22.53 -12.52
C SER A 289 -10.12 21.36 -12.69
N GLY A 290 -8.88 21.55 -12.24
CA GLY A 290 -7.84 20.54 -12.19
C GLY A 290 -7.68 20.02 -10.76
N LEU A 291 -7.41 18.74 -10.62
CA LEU A 291 -7.13 18.11 -9.35
C LEU A 291 -5.67 18.37 -8.98
N ASP A 292 -5.41 18.93 -7.80
CA ASP A 292 -4.05 19.14 -7.30
C ASP A 292 -3.62 17.89 -6.53
N VAL A 293 -2.61 17.19 -7.05
CA VAL A 293 -2.03 16.00 -6.41
C VAL A 293 -0.72 16.42 -5.77
N GLN A 294 -0.54 16.08 -4.49
CA GLN A 294 0.69 16.37 -3.75
C GLN A 294 1.18 15.14 -3.01
N HIS A 295 2.48 15.05 -2.81
CA HIS A 295 3.11 14.10 -1.89
C HIS A 295 2.73 14.39 -0.42
N ALA A 296 3.01 13.43 0.46
CA ALA A 296 2.71 13.53 1.88
C ALA A 296 3.43 14.68 2.61
N ASP A 297 4.50 15.21 2.06
CA ASP A 297 5.20 16.40 2.56
C ASP A 297 4.67 17.72 1.94
N GLY A 298 3.75 17.65 0.97
CA GLY A 298 3.17 18.80 0.27
C GLY A 298 3.87 19.18 -1.03
N THR A 299 4.91 18.46 -1.42
CA THR A 299 5.55 18.62 -2.73
C THR A 299 4.54 18.33 -3.84
N PRO A 300 4.42 19.18 -4.87
CA PRO A 300 3.56 18.89 -6.03
C PRO A 300 3.92 17.57 -6.70
N TYR A 301 2.91 16.84 -7.18
CA TYR A 301 3.13 15.59 -7.89
C TYR A 301 3.86 15.84 -9.22
N GLY A 302 5.06 15.28 -9.36
CA GLY A 302 5.97 15.50 -10.48
C GLY A 302 7.32 16.09 -10.08
N ASP A 303 7.36 16.75 -8.91
CA ASP A 303 8.60 17.21 -8.30
C ASP A 303 9.11 16.17 -7.28
N PRO A 304 10.44 16.03 -7.10
CA PRO A 304 11.00 15.04 -6.18
C PRO A 304 10.68 15.41 -4.72
N PRO A 305 9.91 14.58 -3.98
CA PRO A 305 9.63 14.83 -2.57
C PRO A 305 10.86 14.55 -1.70
N SER A 306 10.84 15.06 -0.48
CA SER A 306 11.78 14.61 0.56
C SER A 306 11.40 13.20 0.99
N SER A 307 12.22 12.20 0.66
CA SER A 307 11.96 10.79 1.04
C SER A 307 11.72 10.63 2.54
N ARG A 308 12.51 11.34 3.38
CA ARG A 308 12.39 11.29 4.84
C ARG A 308 11.09 11.93 5.32
N SER A 309 10.76 13.12 4.81
CA SER A 309 9.57 13.85 5.24
C SER A 309 8.32 13.14 4.73
N SER A 310 8.24 12.82 3.44
CA SER A 310 7.10 12.10 2.86
C SER A 310 6.85 10.75 3.54
N TRP A 311 7.91 10.01 3.89
CA TRP A 311 7.78 8.80 4.70
C TRP A 311 7.20 9.10 6.08
N ALA A 312 7.75 10.07 6.82
CA ALA A 312 7.28 10.41 8.16
C ALA A 312 5.80 10.81 8.17
N TYR A 313 5.38 11.68 7.25
CA TYR A 313 3.98 12.11 7.12
C TYR A 313 3.03 10.95 6.78
N GLY A 314 3.41 10.05 5.85
CA GLY A 314 2.62 8.86 5.55
C GLY A 314 2.50 7.91 6.74
N ARG A 315 3.57 7.75 7.53
CA ARG A 315 3.54 6.91 8.74
C ARG A 315 2.68 7.50 9.85
N VAL A 316 2.75 8.81 10.09
CA VAL A 316 1.88 9.49 11.06
C VAL A 316 0.42 9.42 10.61
N PHE A 317 0.14 9.60 9.32
CA PHE A 317 -1.20 9.41 8.76
C PHE A 317 -1.75 8.02 9.08
N GLY A 318 -1.01 6.97 8.71
CA GLY A 318 -1.42 5.58 8.97
C GLY A 318 -1.62 5.29 10.46
N ALA A 319 -0.71 5.76 11.32
CA ALA A 319 -0.80 5.58 12.77
C ALA A 319 -2.05 6.25 13.37
N LEU A 320 -2.33 7.50 12.99
CA LEU A 320 -3.51 8.23 13.48
C LEU A 320 -4.82 7.61 12.99
N ARG A 321 -4.86 7.13 11.74
CA ARG A 321 -6.03 6.38 11.23
C ARG A 321 -6.23 5.08 11.99
N HIS A 322 -5.16 4.37 12.33
CA HIS A 322 -5.22 3.16 13.15
C HIS A 322 -5.74 3.42 14.57
N LEU A 323 -5.45 4.60 15.13
CA LEU A 323 -6.00 5.06 16.41
C LEU A 323 -7.47 5.50 16.35
N GLY A 324 -8.09 5.48 15.17
CA GLY A 324 -9.52 5.77 14.98
C GLY A 324 -9.83 7.24 14.65
N PHE A 325 -8.83 8.11 14.51
CA PHE A 325 -9.08 9.50 14.12
C PHE A 325 -9.60 9.60 12.67
N GLY A 326 -10.58 10.49 12.43
CA GLY A 326 -11.18 10.71 11.11
C GLY A 326 -10.18 11.22 10.07
N GLU A 327 -10.33 10.82 8.80
CA GLU A 327 -9.34 11.10 7.76
C GLU A 327 -9.14 12.60 7.51
N ARG A 328 -10.21 13.38 7.37
CA ARG A 328 -10.12 14.84 7.18
C ARG A 328 -9.41 15.53 8.33
N GLU A 329 -9.64 15.08 9.56
CA GLU A 329 -9.03 15.70 10.74
C GLU A 329 -7.53 15.42 10.75
N VAL A 330 -7.14 14.18 10.48
CA VAL A 330 -5.74 13.79 10.36
C VAL A 330 -5.07 14.56 9.22
N ARG A 331 -5.67 14.60 8.02
CA ARG A 331 -5.10 15.33 6.88
C ARG A 331 -4.97 16.82 7.17
N ARG A 332 -5.97 17.45 7.81
CA ARG A 332 -5.90 18.86 8.21
C ARG A 332 -4.75 19.10 9.19
N THR A 333 -4.64 18.29 10.24
CA THR A 333 -3.57 18.41 11.23
C THR A 333 -2.19 18.22 10.61
N LEU A 334 -2.04 17.29 9.65
CA LEU A 334 -0.77 17.10 8.95
C LEU A 334 -0.44 18.29 8.05
N VAL A 335 -1.41 18.94 7.41
CA VAL A 335 -1.19 20.16 6.63
C VAL A 335 -0.74 21.32 7.53
N GLU A 336 -1.29 21.43 8.74
CA GLU A 336 -0.87 22.42 9.74
C GLU A 336 0.54 22.12 10.26
N ALA A 337 0.83 20.86 10.57
CA ALA A 337 2.15 20.42 11.01
C ALA A 337 3.25 20.80 9.99
N ARG A 338 2.97 20.73 8.67
CA ARG A 338 3.93 21.16 7.63
C ARG A 338 4.35 22.63 7.74
N ARG A 339 3.52 23.48 8.34
CA ARG A 339 3.80 24.92 8.50
C ARG A 339 4.51 25.22 9.80
N GLU A 340 4.24 24.45 10.85
CA GLU A 340 4.67 24.74 12.22
C GLU A 340 5.85 23.87 12.67
N VAL A 341 6.05 22.70 12.04
CA VAL A 341 7.05 21.71 12.43
C VAL A 341 8.15 21.65 11.35
N PRO A 342 9.44 21.78 11.71
CA PRO A 342 10.55 21.63 10.77
C PRO A 342 10.52 20.30 10.01
N ALA A 343 10.87 20.31 8.72
CA ALA A 343 10.74 19.15 7.84
C ALA A 343 11.63 17.94 8.21
N ASP A 344 12.68 18.16 9.01
CA ASP A 344 13.63 17.17 9.51
C ASP A 344 13.24 16.57 10.87
N THR A 345 12.13 17.02 11.44
CA THR A 345 11.63 16.58 12.75
C THR A 345 11.48 15.04 12.81
N PRO A 346 11.97 14.39 13.88
CA PRO A 346 11.76 12.96 14.12
C PRO A 346 10.28 12.54 14.11
N LEU A 347 10.02 11.31 13.68
CA LEU A 347 8.67 10.76 13.54
C LEU A 347 7.83 10.86 14.83
N ASP A 348 8.44 10.59 15.98
CA ASP A 348 7.80 10.59 17.28
C ASP A 348 7.37 12.00 17.72
N HIS A 349 8.17 13.02 17.44
CA HIS A 349 7.80 14.42 17.70
C HIS A 349 6.65 14.88 16.78
N LEU A 350 6.70 14.54 15.49
CA LEU A 350 5.61 14.84 14.55
C LEU A 350 4.30 14.16 14.99
N LEU A 351 4.37 12.89 15.41
CA LEU A 351 3.22 12.15 15.90
C LEU A 351 2.64 12.78 17.18
N ARG A 352 3.47 13.14 18.16
CA ARG A 352 3.04 13.79 19.40
C ARG A 352 2.34 15.12 19.12
N TYR A 353 2.94 15.97 18.30
CA TYR A 353 2.34 17.24 17.88
C TYR A 353 0.95 17.00 17.28
N CYS A 354 0.81 16.04 16.36
CA CYS A 354 -0.49 15.76 15.74
C CYS A 354 -1.52 15.23 16.74
N LEU A 355 -1.12 14.37 17.67
CA LEU A 355 -2.00 13.85 18.72
C LEU A 355 -2.48 14.97 19.65
N GLU A 356 -1.60 15.88 20.06
CA GLU A 356 -1.96 17.03 20.90
C GLU A 356 -3.01 17.91 20.21
N GLN A 357 -2.81 18.22 18.93
CA GLN A 357 -3.78 19.02 18.16
C GLN A 357 -5.14 18.33 17.98
N LEU A 358 -5.14 17.02 17.69
CA LEU A 358 -6.37 16.26 17.49
C LEU A 358 -7.16 16.08 18.80
N THR A 359 -6.46 15.78 19.89
CA THR A 359 -7.08 15.61 21.21
C THR A 359 -7.60 16.93 21.76
N ALA A 360 -6.87 18.05 21.61
CA ALA A 360 -7.34 19.37 21.99
C ALA A 360 -8.65 19.74 21.27
N ARG A 361 -8.74 19.46 19.95
CA ARG A 361 -9.97 19.67 19.16
C ARG A 361 -11.12 18.78 19.59
N ALA A 362 -10.85 17.52 19.94
CA ALA A 362 -11.87 16.62 20.46
C ALA A 362 -12.43 17.12 21.81
N CYS A 363 -11.57 17.57 22.72
CA CYS A 363 -11.98 18.16 23.99
C CYS A 363 -12.83 19.42 23.79
N GLN A 364 -12.45 20.31 22.86
CA GLN A 364 -13.20 21.53 22.55
C GLN A 364 -14.60 21.27 21.99
N ARG A 365 -14.84 20.12 21.33
CA ARG A 365 -16.18 19.75 20.83
C ARG A 365 -17.05 19.07 21.88
N ALA A 366 -16.45 18.53 22.94
CA ALA A 366 -17.14 17.89 24.05
C ALA A 366 -17.49 18.87 25.19
N SER A 367 -16.95 20.09 25.13
CA SER A 367 -17.24 21.23 26.01
C SER A 367 -18.37 22.06 25.40
#